data_AF-A0A842XEU5-F1
#
_entry.id   AF-A0A842XEU5-F1
#
_cell.length_a   1.000
_cell.length_b   1.000
_cell.length_c   1.000
_cell.angle_alpha   90.00
_cell.angle_beta   90.00
_cell.angle_gamma   90.00
#
_symmetry.space_group_name_H-M   'P 1'
#
loop_
_entity.id
_entity.type
_entity.pdbx_description
1 polymer ?
#
loop_
_entity_poly.entity_id
_entity_poly.type
_entity_poly.pdbx_seq_one_letter_code
_entity_poly.pdbx_strand_id
1 'polypeptide(L)'
;MGVREVFEVLYSPVKAFKKIIEKPDFKGVLLILVLVIFSMVAVEYVAASKFLLETRTPDDENWTESTTFWASNDNLSLDDVDYKAGNYSVKSFVSNGTSIWMKITDIGSFDCLEDTGYKELFFWIKWIHENGVPSSNATLRLFSGSESSYFELDLTGLISTSSGEWNNATVPLGPESQGWDSTDSDWKNITGLDFRLAWLTSTNLTMKIDGLCFRKYVSPLETGAFSGAMIPILMSAAVSFSMNWILWAGILLMIAKVFREEVGPWTVFFVIIGYVFIATVVYTIASAVLLSTLPALNLPLADGTYVSFHEMLYPYLAYQVWLYLPLVGEVWIAVLCATAIRLLRGITWGKAASISVVAFIIRFILRFFFGV
;
A
#
# COMPACT_ATOMS: atom_id res chain seq x y z
N MET A 1 38.56 -16.12 -2.98
CA MET A 1 37.87 -16.33 -1.68
C MET A 1 36.52 -16.97 -1.96
N GLY A 2 36.03 -17.89 -1.13
CA GLY A 2 34.86 -18.70 -1.41
C GLY A 2 33.57 -18.15 -0.78
N VAL A 3 32.44 -18.69 -1.24
CA VAL A 3 31.09 -18.43 -0.67
C VAL A 3 31.07 -18.74 0.84
N ARG A 4 31.88 -19.70 1.27
CA ARG A 4 31.99 -20.14 2.66
C ARG A 4 32.41 -19.02 3.61
N GLU A 5 33.41 -18.22 3.25
CA GLU A 5 33.92 -17.16 4.13
C GLU A 5 32.88 -16.06 4.37
N VAL A 6 32.02 -15.77 3.38
CA VAL A 6 30.93 -14.79 3.52
C VAL A 6 29.91 -15.25 4.58
N PHE A 7 29.45 -16.50 4.50
CA PHE A 7 28.49 -17.03 5.48
C PHE A 7 29.13 -17.33 6.84
N GLU A 8 30.44 -17.64 6.89
CA GLU A 8 31.16 -17.86 8.15
C GLU A 8 31.18 -16.62 9.05
N VAL A 9 31.01 -15.41 8.49
CA VAL A 9 30.86 -14.17 9.28
C VAL A 9 29.63 -14.23 10.19
N LEU A 10 28.55 -14.90 9.78
CA LEU A 10 27.31 -14.94 10.54
C LEU A 10 27.40 -15.83 11.78
N TYR A 11 27.98 -17.02 11.66
CA TYR A 11 28.01 -18.02 12.74
C TYR A 11 29.36 -18.14 13.45
N SER A 12 30.46 -17.66 12.84
CA SER A 12 31.80 -17.70 13.42
C SER A 12 32.62 -16.45 13.02
N PRO A 13 32.14 -15.23 13.38
CA PRO A 13 32.69 -13.96 12.89
C PRO A 13 34.18 -13.81 13.17
N VAL A 14 34.66 -14.24 14.35
CA VAL A 14 36.07 -14.10 14.72
C VAL A 14 36.99 -14.88 13.79
N LYS A 15 36.60 -16.11 13.44
CA LYS A 15 37.37 -16.98 12.55
C LYS A 15 37.31 -16.49 11.11
N ALA A 16 36.13 -16.06 10.65
CA ALA A 16 35.94 -15.50 9.32
C ALA A 16 36.79 -14.23 9.12
N PHE A 17 36.70 -13.27 10.04
CA PHE A 17 37.45 -12.02 9.94
C PHE A 17 38.96 -12.23 9.96
N LYS A 18 39.50 -13.17 10.74
CA LYS A 18 40.93 -13.53 10.67
C LYS A 18 41.34 -13.95 9.27
N LYS A 19 40.59 -14.86 8.64
CA LYS A 19 40.84 -15.29 7.25
C LYS A 19 40.73 -14.15 6.25
N ILE A 20 39.74 -13.27 6.42
CA ILE A 20 39.54 -12.08 5.57
C ILE A 20 40.72 -11.11 5.70
N ILE A 21 41.23 -10.89 6.93
CA ILE A 21 42.39 -10.02 7.19
C ILE A 21 43.65 -10.58 6.53
N GLU A 22 43.86 -11.89 6.63
CA GLU A 22 45.03 -12.57 6.03
C GLU A 22 45.04 -12.47 4.50
N LYS A 23 43.86 -12.54 3.86
CA LYS A 23 43.71 -12.47 2.41
C LYS A 23 42.47 -11.66 2.02
N PRO A 24 42.55 -10.31 2.02
CA PRO A 24 41.43 -9.48 1.65
C PRO A 24 41.06 -9.69 0.17
N ASP A 25 39.79 -10.01 -0.09
CA ASP A 25 39.28 -10.19 -1.45
C ASP A 25 37.97 -9.42 -1.62
N PHE A 26 37.99 -8.45 -2.53
CA PHE A 26 36.84 -7.62 -2.87
C PHE A 26 35.69 -8.45 -3.47
N LYS A 27 35.97 -9.62 -4.07
CA LYS A 27 34.95 -10.48 -4.67
C LYS A 27 33.86 -10.89 -3.69
N GLY A 28 34.18 -11.06 -2.40
CA GLY A 28 33.15 -11.38 -1.41
C GLY A 28 32.27 -10.19 -1.03
N VAL A 29 32.79 -8.96 -1.07
CA VAL A 29 31.96 -7.75 -0.92
C VAL A 29 31.00 -7.61 -2.10
N LEU A 30 31.47 -7.88 -3.32
CA LEU A 30 30.62 -7.90 -4.52
C LEU A 30 29.54 -9.00 -4.42
N LEU A 31 29.88 -10.18 -3.90
CA LEU A 31 28.90 -11.24 -3.65
C LEU A 31 27.84 -10.79 -2.64
N ILE A 32 28.23 -10.12 -1.56
CA ILE A 32 27.29 -9.57 -0.57
C ILE A 32 26.38 -8.52 -1.19
N LEU A 33 26.92 -7.60 -2.01
CA LEU A 33 26.11 -6.62 -2.75
C LEU A 33 25.03 -7.33 -3.57
N VAL A 34 25.40 -8.34 -4.35
CA VAL A 34 24.46 -9.12 -5.17
C VAL A 34 23.39 -9.79 -4.29
N LEU A 35 23.78 -10.42 -3.18
CA LEU A 35 22.84 -11.03 -2.23
C LEU A 35 21.90 -10.01 -1.59
N VAL A 36 22.40 -8.82 -1.23
CA VAL A 36 21.58 -7.73 -0.69
C VAL A 36 20.55 -7.30 -1.73
N ILE A 37 20.97 -7.07 -2.98
CA ILE A 37 20.06 -6.72 -4.07
C ILE A 37 18.96 -7.77 -4.22
N PHE A 38 19.32 -9.06 -4.31
CA PHE A 38 18.34 -10.14 -4.43
C PHE A 38 17.39 -10.19 -3.22
N SER A 39 17.90 -10.01 -2.01
CA SER A 39 17.08 -10.02 -0.80
C SER A 39 16.10 -8.84 -0.75
N MET A 40 16.50 -7.66 -1.25
CA MET A 40 15.63 -6.49 -1.33
C MET A 40 14.54 -6.71 -2.36
N VAL A 41 14.87 -7.24 -3.55
CA VAL A 41 13.86 -7.63 -4.55
C VAL A 41 12.86 -8.63 -3.97
N ALA A 42 13.32 -9.60 -3.18
CA ALA A 42 12.44 -10.56 -2.52
C ALA A 42 11.49 -9.89 -1.51
N VAL A 43 11.97 -8.93 -0.70
CA VAL A 43 11.12 -8.16 0.22
C VAL A 43 10.08 -7.35 -0.55
N GLU A 44 10.49 -6.62 -1.59
CA GLU A 44 9.59 -5.81 -2.41
C GLU A 44 8.56 -6.66 -3.15
N TYR A 45 8.95 -7.85 -3.62
CA TYR A 45 8.02 -8.80 -4.24
C TYR A 45 6.95 -9.26 -3.23
N VAL A 46 7.37 -9.64 -2.01
CA VAL A 46 6.43 -10.04 -0.96
C VAL A 46 5.52 -8.87 -0.59
N ALA A 47 6.07 -7.67 -0.42
CA ALA A 47 5.30 -6.45 -0.18
C ALA A 47 4.25 -6.21 -1.28
N ALA A 48 4.65 -6.28 -2.55
CA ALA A 48 3.78 -6.15 -3.70
C ALA A 48 2.67 -7.20 -3.75
N SER A 49 2.85 -8.39 -3.16
CA SER A 49 1.77 -9.40 -3.04
C SER A 49 0.82 -9.18 -1.86
N LYS A 50 1.24 -8.41 -0.85
CA LYS A 50 0.51 -8.24 0.41
C LYS A 50 -0.20 -6.89 0.49
N PHE A 51 0.30 -5.87 -0.18
CA PHE A 51 -0.30 -4.55 -0.20
C PHE A 51 -1.16 -4.40 -1.44
N LEU A 52 -2.47 -4.55 -1.25
CA LEU A 52 -3.45 -4.47 -2.33
C LEU A 52 -3.89 -3.02 -2.48
N LEU A 53 -3.70 -2.47 -3.68
CA LEU A 53 -4.05 -1.10 -4.01
C LEU A 53 -5.52 -1.05 -4.42
N GLU A 54 -6.26 -0.08 -3.88
CA GLU A 54 -7.59 0.23 -4.39
C GLU A 54 -7.50 0.69 -5.85
N THR A 55 -8.34 0.10 -6.70
CA THR A 55 -8.60 0.55 -8.06
C THR A 55 -10.09 0.78 -8.21
N ARG A 56 -10.46 1.78 -9.02
CA ARG A 56 -11.83 2.24 -9.18
C ARG A 56 -12.27 2.01 -10.61
N THR A 57 -13.57 1.90 -10.83
CA THR A 57 -14.12 2.06 -12.17
C THR A 57 -15.43 2.81 -12.09
N PRO A 58 -15.56 3.91 -12.86
CA PRO A 58 -14.56 4.52 -13.74
C PRO A 58 -13.33 5.03 -12.96
N ASP A 59 -12.18 5.10 -13.63
CA ASP A 59 -10.94 5.69 -13.07
C ASP A 59 -11.04 7.23 -13.00
N ASP A 60 -12.00 7.81 -13.71
CA ASP A 60 -12.38 9.21 -13.71
C ASP A 60 -13.83 9.40 -13.27
N GLU A 61 -14.33 10.63 -13.21
CA GLU A 61 -15.72 10.93 -12.79
C GLU A 61 -16.71 10.91 -13.96
N ASN A 62 -16.38 10.32 -15.12
CA ASN A 62 -17.19 10.46 -16.34
C ASN A 62 -18.63 9.94 -16.21
N TRP A 63 -18.87 9.00 -15.29
CA TRP A 63 -20.24 8.54 -15.03
C TRP A 63 -21.10 9.61 -14.36
N THR A 64 -20.55 10.54 -13.61
CA THR A 64 -21.32 11.60 -12.92
C THR A 64 -21.14 12.99 -13.51
N GLU A 65 -20.15 13.16 -14.40
CA GLU A 65 -19.91 14.39 -15.17
C GLU A 65 -20.74 14.47 -16.48
N SER A 66 -21.58 13.48 -16.76
CA SER A 66 -22.38 13.42 -18.00
C SER A 66 -23.73 12.72 -17.80
N THR A 67 -24.74 13.14 -18.56
CA THR A 67 -26.05 12.48 -18.61
C THR A 67 -26.14 11.35 -19.63
N THR A 68 -25.10 11.11 -20.44
CA THR A 68 -25.14 10.17 -21.59
C THR A 68 -25.54 8.74 -21.20
N PHE A 69 -25.08 8.26 -20.03
CA PHE A 69 -25.32 6.90 -19.55
C PHE A 69 -26.59 6.79 -18.70
N TRP A 70 -27.25 7.91 -18.42
CA TRP A 70 -28.32 8.00 -17.42
C TRP A 70 -29.69 8.11 -18.07
N ALA A 71 -30.65 7.44 -17.45
CA ALA A 71 -32.07 7.62 -17.69
C ALA A 71 -32.77 7.95 -16.37
N SER A 72 -33.88 8.66 -16.44
CA SER A 72 -34.76 8.89 -15.28
C SER A 72 -36.22 8.85 -15.70
N ASN A 73 -37.16 8.82 -14.75
CA ASN A 73 -38.58 8.88 -15.07
C ASN A 73 -39.07 10.24 -15.58
N ASP A 74 -38.28 11.28 -15.48
CA ASP A 74 -38.64 12.63 -15.91
C ASP A 74 -37.37 13.38 -16.35
N ASN A 75 -37.23 14.66 -16.01
CA ASN A 75 -36.15 15.50 -16.50
C ASN A 75 -34.80 15.16 -15.87
N LEU A 76 -33.77 15.01 -16.70
CA LEU A 76 -32.39 14.72 -16.32
C LEU A 76 -31.49 15.89 -16.73
N SER A 77 -30.59 16.32 -15.83
CA SER A 77 -29.64 17.41 -16.08
C SER A 77 -28.36 17.23 -15.26
N LEU A 78 -27.35 18.07 -15.52
CA LEU A 78 -26.18 18.22 -14.66
C LEU A 78 -26.35 19.42 -13.71
N ASP A 79 -25.66 19.40 -12.58
CA ASP A 79 -25.62 20.50 -11.61
C ASP A 79 -24.16 20.81 -11.23
N ASP A 80 -23.70 22.01 -11.57
CA ASP A 80 -22.33 22.52 -11.40
C ASP A 80 -22.13 23.32 -10.09
N VAL A 81 -23.17 23.44 -9.27
CA VAL A 81 -23.13 24.21 -8.02
C VAL A 81 -23.15 23.29 -6.81
N ASP A 82 -23.89 22.19 -6.87
CA ASP A 82 -24.11 21.30 -5.74
C ASP A 82 -23.75 19.86 -6.13
N TYR A 83 -22.46 19.56 -5.98
CA TYR A 83 -21.76 18.30 -6.29
C TYR A 83 -20.73 17.94 -5.18
N LYS A 84 -20.11 16.77 -5.27
CA LYS A 84 -19.15 16.19 -4.31
C LYS A 84 -17.81 15.78 -4.93
N ALA A 85 -17.83 15.24 -6.14
CA ALA A 85 -16.65 14.83 -6.88
C ALA A 85 -16.64 15.52 -8.25
N GLY A 86 -15.46 15.75 -8.82
CA GLY A 86 -15.35 16.40 -10.14
C GLY A 86 -15.84 17.86 -10.16
N ASN A 87 -16.66 18.19 -11.16
CA ASN A 87 -17.24 19.52 -11.38
C ASN A 87 -18.78 19.51 -11.45
N TYR A 88 -19.41 18.35 -11.65
CA TYR A 88 -20.86 18.23 -11.78
C TYR A 88 -21.40 17.04 -10.99
N SER A 89 -22.68 17.10 -10.63
CA SER A 89 -23.46 15.92 -10.26
C SER A 89 -24.58 15.66 -11.25
N VAL A 90 -24.99 14.40 -11.38
CA VAL A 90 -26.17 14.04 -12.20
C VAL A 90 -27.41 14.25 -11.36
N LYS A 91 -28.39 14.93 -11.93
CA LYS A 91 -29.61 15.34 -11.26
C LYS A 91 -30.84 14.89 -12.05
N SER A 92 -31.78 14.25 -11.37
CA SER A 92 -33.14 14.04 -11.87
C SER A 92 -34.13 14.89 -11.09
N PHE A 93 -35.13 15.42 -11.80
CA PHE A 93 -36.25 16.16 -11.24
C PHE A 93 -37.56 15.58 -11.76
N VAL A 94 -38.45 15.21 -10.84
CA VAL A 94 -39.79 14.69 -11.12
C VAL A 94 -40.82 15.64 -10.53
N SER A 95 -41.70 16.16 -11.38
CA SER A 95 -42.79 17.03 -10.94
C SER A 95 -43.99 16.22 -10.44
N ASN A 96 -44.53 16.58 -9.27
CA ASN A 96 -45.71 15.94 -8.68
C ASN A 96 -45.70 14.40 -8.70
N GLY A 97 -44.56 13.79 -8.34
CA GLY A 97 -44.36 12.34 -8.30
C GLY A 97 -44.39 11.78 -6.89
N THR A 98 -44.75 10.50 -6.76
CA THR A 98 -44.56 9.72 -5.52
C THR A 98 -43.26 8.91 -5.54
N SER A 99 -42.56 8.85 -6.67
CA SER A 99 -41.29 8.14 -6.81
C SER A 99 -40.38 8.83 -7.81
N ILE A 100 -39.08 8.72 -7.59
CA ILE A 100 -38.03 9.14 -8.52
C ILE A 100 -37.08 7.97 -8.70
N TRP A 101 -36.63 7.76 -9.93
CA TRP A 101 -35.56 6.81 -10.19
C TRP A 101 -34.54 7.36 -11.17
N MET A 102 -33.30 6.94 -10.99
CA MET A 102 -32.20 7.19 -11.91
C MET A 102 -31.50 5.87 -12.19
N LYS A 103 -31.34 5.59 -13.47
CA LYS A 103 -30.78 4.36 -13.97
C LYS A 103 -29.54 4.68 -14.77
N ILE A 104 -28.48 3.92 -14.57
CA ILE A 104 -27.28 3.96 -15.41
C ILE A 104 -27.09 2.60 -16.09
N THR A 105 -26.96 2.62 -17.42
CA THR A 105 -26.74 1.42 -18.25
C THR A 105 -25.53 1.63 -19.14
N ASP A 106 -25.14 0.60 -19.90
CA ASP A 106 -24.01 0.65 -20.84
C ASP A 106 -22.67 0.99 -20.17
N ILE A 107 -22.53 0.63 -18.89
CA ILE A 107 -21.31 0.84 -18.09
C ILE A 107 -20.23 -0.23 -18.34
N GLY A 108 -20.51 -1.20 -19.21
CA GLY A 108 -19.70 -2.40 -19.39
C GLY A 108 -20.22 -3.57 -18.55
N SER A 109 -19.37 -4.58 -18.35
CA SER A 109 -19.67 -5.77 -17.55
C SER A 109 -18.65 -5.87 -16.41
N PHE A 110 -19.14 -6.02 -15.18
CA PHE A 110 -18.35 -6.07 -13.97
C PHE A 110 -18.50 -7.42 -13.28
N ASP A 111 -17.37 -8.09 -13.04
CA ASP A 111 -17.29 -9.31 -12.24
C ASP A 111 -17.08 -8.96 -10.76
N CYS A 112 -18.05 -9.35 -9.93
CA CYS A 112 -18.04 -9.20 -8.48
C CYS A 112 -17.91 -10.56 -7.74
N LEU A 113 -17.72 -11.65 -8.47
CA LEU A 113 -17.61 -13.00 -7.90
C LEU A 113 -16.18 -13.34 -7.50
N GLU A 114 -15.21 -13.07 -8.39
CA GLU A 114 -13.82 -13.47 -8.20
C GLU A 114 -13.14 -12.76 -7.02
N ASP A 115 -12.09 -13.37 -6.45
CA ASP A 115 -11.30 -12.75 -5.35
C ASP A 115 -10.70 -11.39 -5.75
N THR A 116 -10.38 -11.22 -7.03
CA THR A 116 -9.89 -9.97 -7.64
C THR A 116 -10.99 -9.14 -8.31
N GLY A 117 -12.24 -9.59 -8.24
CA GLY A 117 -13.42 -8.88 -8.72
C GLY A 117 -13.75 -7.65 -7.88
N TYR A 118 -14.75 -6.89 -8.30
CA TYR A 118 -15.24 -5.73 -7.56
C TYR A 118 -15.91 -6.16 -6.26
N LYS A 119 -15.49 -5.53 -5.16
CA LYS A 119 -15.92 -5.88 -3.80
C LYS A 119 -16.82 -4.83 -3.19
N GLU A 120 -16.78 -3.60 -3.69
CA GLU A 120 -17.56 -2.50 -3.14
C GLU A 120 -18.10 -1.62 -4.26
N LEU A 121 -19.26 -1.04 -4.02
CA LEU A 121 -19.82 0.07 -4.79
C LEU A 121 -19.89 1.29 -3.88
N PHE A 122 -19.34 2.40 -4.33
CA PHE A 122 -19.39 3.67 -3.63
C PHE A 122 -20.16 4.72 -4.44
N PHE A 123 -20.92 5.55 -3.74
CA PHE A 123 -21.59 6.71 -4.32
C PHE A 123 -21.96 7.74 -3.25
N TRP A 124 -22.10 8.99 -3.70
CA TRP A 124 -22.82 10.04 -3.00
C TRP A 124 -24.24 10.13 -3.53
N ILE A 125 -25.20 10.32 -2.63
CA ILE A 125 -26.59 10.54 -2.99
C ILE A 125 -27.18 11.68 -2.15
N LYS A 126 -27.99 12.51 -2.81
CA LYS A 126 -28.79 13.56 -2.18
C LYS A 126 -30.19 13.52 -2.77
N TRP A 127 -31.19 13.63 -1.91
CA TRP A 127 -32.58 13.71 -2.32
C TRP A 127 -33.22 14.97 -1.74
N ILE A 128 -34.20 15.51 -2.45
CA ILE A 128 -34.98 16.68 -2.02
C ILE A 128 -36.45 16.34 -2.21
N HIS A 129 -37.20 16.42 -1.12
CA HIS A 129 -38.66 16.38 -1.10
C HIS A 129 -39.14 17.75 -0.63
N GLU A 130 -40.10 18.37 -1.33
CA GLU A 130 -40.54 19.75 -1.07
C GLU A 130 -40.97 19.97 0.40
N ASN A 131 -41.70 19.02 0.97
CA ASN A 131 -42.14 19.06 2.38
C ASN A 131 -41.12 18.48 3.38
N GLY A 132 -39.91 18.13 2.95
CA GLY A 132 -38.86 17.58 3.81
C GLY A 132 -39.12 16.19 4.39
N VAL A 133 -40.06 15.42 3.81
CA VAL A 133 -40.44 14.10 4.31
C VAL A 133 -39.43 13.05 3.81
N PRO A 134 -38.89 12.17 4.68
CA PRO A 134 -38.03 11.05 4.28
C PRO A 134 -38.72 10.08 3.33
N SER A 135 -37.94 9.41 2.48
CA SER A 135 -38.48 8.34 1.62
C SER A 135 -39.00 7.18 2.46
N SER A 136 -40.17 6.67 2.10
CA SER A 136 -40.74 5.46 2.72
C SER A 136 -40.06 4.18 2.25
N ASN A 137 -39.41 4.20 1.08
CA ASN A 137 -38.64 3.10 0.54
C ASN A 137 -37.53 3.65 -0.36
N ALA A 138 -36.33 3.10 -0.22
CA ALA A 138 -35.18 3.38 -1.05
C ALA A 138 -34.54 2.06 -1.48
N THR A 139 -34.36 1.86 -2.77
CA THR A 139 -33.82 0.60 -3.31
C THR A 139 -32.70 0.88 -4.29
N LEU A 140 -31.65 0.06 -4.23
CA LEU A 140 -30.60 -0.05 -5.24
C LEU A 140 -30.76 -1.38 -5.95
N ARG A 141 -30.79 -1.35 -7.29
CA ARG A 141 -30.69 -2.57 -8.09
C ARG A 141 -29.39 -2.60 -8.86
N LEU A 142 -28.79 -3.78 -8.95
CA LEU A 142 -27.66 -4.09 -9.83
C LEU A 142 -28.15 -5.03 -10.92
N PHE A 143 -28.14 -4.58 -12.16
CA PHE A 143 -28.57 -5.40 -13.29
C PHE A 143 -27.48 -6.40 -13.66
N SER A 144 -27.91 -7.64 -13.90
CA SER A 144 -27.05 -8.76 -14.31
C SER A 144 -27.35 -9.15 -15.75
N GLY A 145 -26.74 -8.46 -16.71
CA GLY A 145 -26.92 -8.69 -18.15
C GLY A 145 -28.24 -8.17 -18.75
N SER A 146 -29.31 -8.06 -17.96
CA SER A 146 -30.58 -7.43 -18.36
C SER A 146 -31.29 -6.77 -17.18
N GLU A 147 -32.26 -5.89 -17.44
CA GLU A 147 -33.05 -5.26 -16.38
C GLU A 147 -34.01 -6.22 -15.65
N SER A 148 -34.31 -7.38 -16.24
CA SER A 148 -35.16 -8.40 -15.60
C SER A 148 -34.39 -9.32 -14.65
N SER A 149 -33.06 -9.29 -14.70
CA SER A 149 -32.17 -10.06 -13.86
C SER A 149 -31.38 -9.09 -12.97
N TYR A 150 -31.64 -9.07 -11.66
CA TYR A 150 -31.02 -8.09 -10.78
C TYR A 150 -30.89 -8.52 -9.31
N PHE A 151 -29.86 -7.98 -8.67
CA PHE A 151 -29.75 -7.94 -7.22
C PHE A 151 -30.42 -6.66 -6.71
N GLU A 152 -31.21 -6.74 -5.65
CA GLU A 152 -31.87 -5.61 -5.01
C GLU A 152 -31.40 -5.47 -3.56
N LEU A 153 -31.14 -4.23 -3.14
CA LEU A 153 -30.74 -3.88 -1.77
C LEU A 153 -31.60 -2.73 -1.26
N ASP A 154 -32.04 -2.84 -0.02
CA ASP A 154 -32.68 -1.73 0.71
C ASP A 154 -31.65 -0.68 1.11
N LEU A 155 -31.79 0.52 0.55
CA LEU A 155 -30.96 1.70 0.81
C LEU A 155 -31.49 2.58 1.94
N THR A 156 -32.67 2.29 2.52
CA THR A 156 -33.36 3.20 3.44
C THR A 156 -32.49 3.55 4.66
N GLY A 157 -31.69 2.61 5.16
CA GLY A 157 -30.75 2.83 6.25
C GLY A 157 -29.41 3.47 5.85
N LEU A 158 -29.15 3.65 4.55
CA LEU A 158 -27.88 4.11 3.98
C LEU A 158 -27.97 5.51 3.35
N ILE A 159 -29.14 6.13 3.33
CA ILE A 159 -29.36 7.49 2.81
C ILE A 159 -29.66 8.48 3.95
N SER A 160 -29.51 9.79 3.68
CA SER A 160 -29.84 10.80 4.69
C SER A 160 -31.33 10.76 5.05
N THR A 161 -31.63 10.98 6.34
CA THR A 161 -32.99 11.20 6.82
C THR A 161 -33.47 12.64 6.58
N SER A 162 -32.56 13.56 6.29
CA SER A 162 -32.84 14.96 6.02
C SER A 162 -32.87 15.25 4.52
N SER A 163 -33.93 15.90 4.07
CA SER A 163 -34.03 16.44 2.71
C SER A 163 -32.94 17.49 2.46
N GLY A 164 -32.27 17.41 1.31
CA GLY A 164 -31.28 18.41 0.89
C GLY A 164 -29.86 18.17 1.39
N GLU A 165 -29.60 17.09 2.12
CA GLU A 165 -28.26 16.73 2.58
C GLU A 165 -27.64 15.62 1.73
N TRP A 166 -26.34 15.73 1.47
CA TRP A 166 -25.56 14.67 0.84
C TRP A 166 -25.19 13.60 1.87
N ASN A 167 -25.40 12.34 1.51
CA ASN A 167 -24.84 11.21 2.23
C ASN A 167 -23.98 10.36 1.28
N ASN A 168 -22.98 9.66 1.81
CA ASN A 168 -22.27 8.64 1.06
C ASN A 168 -22.69 7.24 1.52
N ALA A 169 -22.55 6.28 0.62
CA ALA A 169 -22.73 4.87 0.94
C ALA A 169 -21.60 4.06 0.30
N THR A 170 -21.10 3.08 1.05
CA THR A 170 -20.22 2.03 0.53
C THR A 170 -20.95 0.72 0.73
N VAL A 171 -21.26 0.04 -0.37
CA VAL A 171 -22.07 -1.17 -0.38
C VAL A 171 -21.19 -2.37 -0.74
N PRO A 172 -21.14 -3.43 0.07
CA PRO A 172 -20.38 -4.64 -0.25
C PRO A 172 -21.05 -5.43 -1.39
N LEU A 173 -20.25 -5.94 -2.30
CA LEU A 173 -20.66 -6.69 -3.50
C LEU A 173 -20.20 -8.16 -3.42
N GLY A 174 -20.91 -9.02 -4.16
CA GLY A 174 -20.55 -10.43 -4.31
C GLY A 174 -21.39 -11.39 -3.46
N PRO A 175 -21.18 -12.71 -3.62
CA PRO A 175 -22.05 -13.73 -3.02
C PRO A 175 -21.97 -13.81 -1.49
N GLU A 176 -20.90 -13.29 -0.89
CA GLU A 176 -20.71 -13.28 0.56
C GLU A 176 -21.34 -12.05 1.24
N SER A 177 -21.79 -11.06 0.47
CA SER A 177 -22.38 -9.85 1.03
C SER A 177 -23.82 -10.09 1.49
N GLN A 178 -24.18 -9.51 2.64
CA GLN A 178 -25.52 -9.63 3.21
C GLN A 178 -26.42 -8.48 2.74
N GLY A 179 -27.72 -8.76 2.61
CA GLY A 179 -28.75 -7.74 2.32
C GLY A 179 -29.19 -7.65 0.86
N TRP A 180 -28.58 -8.45 -0.03
CA TRP A 180 -28.99 -8.51 -1.44
C TRP A 180 -30.03 -9.61 -1.68
N ASP A 181 -31.17 -9.22 -2.25
CA ASP A 181 -32.16 -10.14 -2.78
C ASP A 181 -31.92 -10.34 -4.29
N SER A 182 -31.78 -11.58 -4.75
CA SER A 182 -31.45 -11.90 -6.14
C SER A 182 -32.67 -12.35 -6.95
N THR A 183 -32.78 -11.87 -8.20
CA THR A 183 -33.76 -12.35 -9.18
C THR A 183 -33.04 -12.81 -10.45
N ASP A 184 -32.90 -14.12 -10.65
CA ASP A 184 -32.23 -14.74 -11.82
C ASP A 184 -30.87 -14.13 -12.17
N SER A 185 -30.08 -13.74 -11.16
CA SER A 185 -28.89 -12.86 -11.28
C SER A 185 -27.56 -13.60 -11.12
N ASP A 186 -26.51 -13.06 -11.76
CA ASP A 186 -25.13 -13.53 -11.66
C ASP A 186 -24.18 -12.35 -11.35
N TRP A 187 -23.41 -12.49 -10.27
CA TRP A 187 -22.41 -11.51 -9.85
C TRP A 187 -21.26 -11.32 -10.86
N LYS A 188 -21.10 -12.22 -11.83
CA LYS A 188 -20.06 -12.12 -12.88
C LYS A 188 -20.32 -11.07 -13.94
N ASN A 189 -21.57 -10.62 -14.08
CA ASN A 189 -21.98 -9.82 -15.23
C ASN A 189 -22.87 -8.65 -14.82
N ILE A 190 -22.41 -7.82 -13.89
CA ILE A 190 -23.13 -6.61 -13.52
C ILE A 190 -22.99 -5.58 -14.65
N THR A 191 -24.10 -5.09 -15.19
CA THR A 191 -24.14 -4.26 -16.41
C THR A 191 -24.81 -2.90 -16.24
N GLY A 192 -25.32 -2.59 -15.05
CA GLY A 192 -25.97 -1.32 -14.78
C GLY A 192 -26.55 -1.23 -13.37
N LEU A 193 -27.05 -0.05 -13.00
CA LEU A 193 -27.65 0.21 -11.71
C LEU A 193 -28.97 0.99 -11.83
N ASP A 194 -29.89 0.79 -10.89
CA ASP A 194 -31.12 1.59 -10.70
C ASP A 194 -31.22 2.04 -9.26
N PHE A 195 -31.23 3.36 -9.05
CA PHE A 195 -31.52 3.99 -7.78
C PHE A 195 -32.98 4.42 -7.79
N ARG A 196 -33.76 3.99 -6.80
CA ARG A 196 -35.18 4.33 -6.73
C ARG A 196 -35.58 4.72 -5.32
N LEU A 197 -36.27 5.86 -5.22
CA LEU A 197 -36.82 6.37 -3.97
C LEU A 197 -38.33 6.55 -4.13
N ALA A 198 -39.09 6.22 -3.10
CA ALA A 198 -40.55 6.34 -3.08
C ALA A 198 -41.08 6.94 -1.78
N TRP A 199 -42.15 7.72 -1.93
CA TRP A 199 -42.88 8.42 -0.87
C TRP A 199 -44.38 8.10 -0.93
N LEU A 200 -45.06 8.30 0.18
CA LEU A 200 -46.51 8.09 0.30
C LEU A 200 -47.34 9.20 -0.35
N THR A 201 -46.77 10.40 -0.48
CA THR A 201 -47.46 11.60 -1.00
C THR A 201 -46.74 12.16 -2.21
N SER A 202 -47.49 12.65 -3.20
CA SER A 202 -46.90 13.23 -4.40
C SER A 202 -46.39 14.65 -4.15
N THR A 203 -45.22 14.96 -4.68
CA THR A 203 -44.63 16.31 -4.62
C THR A 203 -43.53 16.47 -5.67
N ASN A 204 -42.84 17.61 -5.67
CA ASN A 204 -41.63 17.78 -6.46
C ASN A 204 -40.47 17.04 -5.80
N LEU A 205 -39.89 16.10 -6.56
CA LEU A 205 -38.80 15.25 -6.12
C LEU A 205 -37.54 15.61 -6.90
N THR A 206 -36.41 15.71 -6.21
CA THR A 206 -35.09 15.79 -6.84
C THR A 206 -34.22 14.69 -6.27
N MET A 207 -33.45 14.03 -7.14
CA MET A 207 -32.41 13.09 -6.74
C MET A 207 -31.11 13.47 -7.46
N LYS A 208 -30.01 13.42 -6.73
CA LYS A 208 -28.67 13.67 -7.24
C LYS A 208 -27.75 12.54 -6.86
N ILE A 209 -26.90 12.15 -7.80
CA ILE A 209 -25.89 11.11 -7.62
C ILE A 209 -24.55 11.65 -8.08
N ASP A 210 -23.51 11.35 -7.30
CA ASP A 210 -22.15 11.76 -7.60
C ASP A 210 -21.10 10.76 -7.07
N GLY A 211 -19.86 10.82 -7.56
CA GLY A 211 -18.74 9.96 -7.14
C GLY A 211 -19.02 8.46 -7.26
N LEU A 212 -19.83 8.05 -8.24
CA LEU A 212 -20.26 6.67 -8.44
C LEU A 212 -19.09 5.83 -8.97
N CYS A 213 -18.61 4.85 -8.20
CA CYS A 213 -17.55 3.96 -8.64
C CYS A 213 -17.65 2.55 -8.02
N PHE A 214 -17.29 1.55 -8.81
CA PHE A 214 -16.96 0.22 -8.31
C PHE A 214 -15.51 0.20 -7.81
N ARG A 215 -15.25 -0.50 -6.71
CA ARG A 215 -13.91 -0.62 -6.11
C ARG A 215 -13.48 -2.07 -6.00
N LYS A 216 -12.20 -2.29 -6.27
CA LYS A 216 -11.52 -3.57 -6.05
C LYS A 216 -10.11 -3.32 -5.53
N TYR A 217 -9.54 -4.32 -4.88
CA TYR A 217 -8.18 -4.26 -4.34
C TYR A 217 -7.30 -5.22 -5.11
N VAL A 218 -6.32 -4.68 -5.83
CA VAL A 218 -5.44 -5.45 -6.71
C VAL A 218 -3.98 -5.33 -6.29
N SER A 219 -3.24 -6.41 -6.47
CA SER A 219 -1.82 -6.44 -6.15
C SER A 219 -1.00 -5.66 -7.19
N PRO A 220 0.03 -4.88 -6.78
CA PRO A 220 1.03 -4.31 -7.69
C PRO A 220 1.72 -5.32 -8.64
N LEU A 221 1.67 -6.62 -8.33
CA LEU A 221 2.14 -7.67 -9.22
C LEU A 221 1.21 -7.85 -10.43
N GLU A 222 -0.10 -7.70 -10.23
CA GLU A 222 -1.13 -7.89 -11.27
C GLU A 222 -1.21 -6.68 -12.19
N THR A 223 -1.05 -5.46 -11.64
CA THR A 223 -1.09 -4.23 -12.42
C THR A 223 0.19 -3.97 -13.23
N GLY A 224 1.23 -4.79 -13.05
CA GLY A 224 2.56 -4.57 -13.65
C GLY A 224 3.36 -3.43 -13.00
N ALA A 225 2.85 -2.80 -11.94
CA ALA A 225 3.58 -1.76 -11.22
C ALA A 225 4.93 -2.27 -10.65
N PHE A 226 4.96 -3.50 -10.13
CA PHE A 226 6.18 -4.11 -9.63
C PHE A 226 7.24 -4.34 -10.73
N SER A 227 6.82 -4.83 -11.90
CA SER A 227 7.75 -5.06 -13.01
C SER A 227 8.32 -3.74 -13.55
N GLY A 228 7.49 -2.69 -13.60
CA GLY A 228 7.94 -1.31 -13.90
C GLY A 228 8.92 -0.75 -12.86
N ALA A 229 8.78 -1.12 -11.60
CA ALA A 229 9.65 -0.68 -10.50
C ALA A 229 10.96 -1.48 -10.36
N MET A 230 11.14 -2.57 -11.10
CA MET A 230 12.29 -3.48 -10.93
C MET A 230 13.65 -2.77 -11.09
N ILE A 231 13.83 -1.98 -12.14
CA ILE A 231 15.09 -1.25 -12.37
C ILE A 231 15.34 -0.21 -11.25
N PRO A 232 14.38 0.65 -10.89
CA PRO A 232 14.49 1.52 -9.71
C PRO A 232 14.86 0.78 -8.42
N ILE A 233 14.24 -0.38 -8.14
CA ILE A 233 14.51 -1.20 -6.94
C ILE A 233 15.97 -1.67 -6.94
N LEU A 234 16.45 -2.23 -8.06
CA LEU A 234 17.83 -2.71 -8.19
C LEU A 234 18.85 -1.58 -7.99
N MET A 235 18.62 -0.43 -8.63
CA MET A 235 19.47 0.75 -8.51
C MET A 235 19.48 1.30 -7.09
N SER A 236 18.29 1.44 -6.48
CA SER A 236 18.14 1.89 -5.10
C SER A 236 18.87 0.97 -4.13
N ALA A 237 18.73 -0.35 -4.27
CA ALA A 237 19.44 -1.32 -3.43
C ALA A 237 20.96 -1.22 -3.56
N ALA A 238 21.48 -1.09 -4.79
CA ALA A 238 22.91 -0.95 -5.03
C ALA A 238 23.49 0.35 -4.47
N VAL A 239 22.78 1.47 -4.66
CA VAL A 239 23.16 2.79 -4.12
C VAL A 239 23.10 2.77 -2.60
N SER A 240 22.01 2.27 -2.02
CA SER A 240 21.82 2.18 -0.57
C SER A 240 22.91 1.33 0.09
N PHE A 241 23.21 0.15 -0.46
CA PHE A 241 24.32 -0.67 0.02
C PHE A 241 25.64 0.09 -0.02
N SER A 242 25.97 0.69 -1.16
CA SER A 242 27.26 1.35 -1.38
C SER A 242 27.45 2.55 -0.46
N MET A 243 26.41 3.39 -0.33
CA MET A 243 26.43 4.55 0.56
C MET A 243 26.58 4.13 2.02
N ASN A 244 25.79 3.14 2.47
CA ASN A 244 25.88 2.65 3.84
C ASN A 244 27.25 2.04 4.13
N TRP A 245 27.80 1.25 3.22
CA TRP A 245 29.11 0.65 3.37
C TRP A 245 30.22 1.70 3.47
N ILE A 246 30.24 2.69 2.56
CA ILE A 246 31.21 3.78 2.57
C ILE A 246 31.07 4.61 3.84
N LEU A 247 29.84 4.93 4.25
CA LEU A 247 29.56 5.73 5.44
C LEU A 247 30.03 5.02 6.72
N TRP A 248 29.67 3.75 6.90
CA TRP A 248 30.14 2.95 8.04
C TRP A 248 31.67 2.87 8.07
N ALA A 249 32.30 2.59 6.93
CA ALA A 249 33.75 2.54 6.86
C ALA A 249 34.37 3.90 7.22
N GLY A 250 33.88 5.01 6.67
CA GLY A 250 34.37 6.35 6.93
C GLY A 250 34.23 6.78 8.40
N ILE A 251 33.06 6.57 9.01
CA ILE A 251 32.81 6.92 10.41
C ILE A 251 33.72 6.10 11.33
N LEU A 252 33.83 4.78 11.12
CA LEU A 252 34.67 3.92 11.95
C LEU A 252 36.15 4.29 11.83
N LEU A 253 36.61 4.68 10.64
CA LEU A 253 37.97 5.18 10.42
C LEU A 253 38.24 6.47 11.17
N MET A 254 37.31 7.43 11.11
CA MET A 254 37.41 8.71 11.81
C MET A 254 37.46 8.52 13.33
N ILE A 255 36.54 7.73 13.89
CA ILE A 255 36.51 7.47 15.33
C ILE A 255 37.77 6.76 15.76
N ALA A 256 38.20 5.73 15.03
CA ALA A 256 39.39 5.01 15.45
C ALA A 256 40.65 5.90 15.44
N LYS A 257 40.75 6.88 14.52
CA LYS A 257 41.79 7.92 14.57
C LYS A 257 41.67 8.80 15.82
N VAL A 258 40.46 9.18 16.23
CA VAL A 258 40.22 9.93 17.49
C VAL A 258 40.71 9.14 18.71
N PHE A 259 40.53 7.83 18.70
CA PHE A 259 41.04 6.91 19.74
C PHE A 259 42.56 6.62 19.63
N ARG A 260 43.27 7.36 18.74
CA ARG A 260 44.71 7.26 18.44
C ARG A 260 45.15 5.87 17.99
N GLU A 261 44.26 5.15 17.33
CA GLU A 261 44.54 3.84 16.79
C GLU A 261 45.03 3.97 15.35
N GLU A 262 46.17 3.34 15.03
CA GLU A 262 46.70 3.33 13.67
C GLU A 262 45.73 2.62 12.73
N VAL A 263 45.45 3.28 11.60
CA VAL A 263 44.64 2.69 10.55
C VAL A 263 45.58 1.87 9.69
N GLY A 264 45.46 0.55 9.72
CA GLY A 264 46.16 -0.34 8.80
C GLY A 264 45.81 -0.05 7.33
N PRO A 265 46.17 -0.94 6.39
CA PRO A 265 45.86 -0.72 4.98
C PRO A 265 44.36 -0.48 4.77
N TRP A 266 44.01 0.69 4.21
CA TRP A 266 42.62 1.12 4.06
C TRP A 266 41.81 0.11 3.26
N THR A 267 42.43 -0.53 2.26
CA THR A 267 41.81 -1.59 1.45
C THR A 267 41.32 -2.77 2.29
N VAL A 268 42.14 -3.25 3.24
CA VAL A 268 41.77 -4.35 4.16
C VAL A 268 40.60 -3.92 5.03
N PHE A 269 40.63 -2.69 5.54
CA PHE A 269 39.56 -2.14 6.38
C PHE A 269 38.23 -2.08 5.62
N PHE A 270 38.20 -1.47 4.43
CA PHE A 270 36.99 -1.37 3.61
C PHE A 270 36.41 -2.74 3.26
N VAL A 271 37.26 -3.70 2.87
CA VAL A 271 36.83 -5.06 2.56
C VAL A 271 36.14 -5.68 3.77
N ILE A 272 36.75 -5.67 4.95
CA ILE A 272 36.18 -6.29 6.15
C ILE A 272 34.86 -5.65 6.57
N ILE A 273 34.75 -4.31 6.51
CA ILE A 273 33.46 -3.65 6.78
C ILE A 273 32.42 -4.06 5.75
N GLY A 274 32.79 -4.25 4.48
CA GLY A 274 31.87 -4.78 3.46
C GLY A 274 31.35 -6.18 3.80
N TYR A 275 32.19 -7.02 4.42
CA TYR A 275 31.76 -8.35 4.88
C TYR A 275 30.76 -8.31 6.04
N VAL A 276 30.73 -7.25 6.84
CA VAL A 276 29.76 -7.09 7.92
C VAL A 276 28.32 -7.00 7.38
N PHE A 277 28.14 -6.43 6.18
CA PHE A 277 26.82 -6.24 5.57
C PHE A 277 26.15 -7.54 5.11
N ILE A 278 26.78 -8.70 5.28
CA ILE A 278 26.05 -9.97 5.15
C ILE A 278 24.90 -10.07 6.16
N ALA A 279 24.99 -9.38 7.31
CA ALA A 279 23.87 -9.27 8.24
C ALA A 279 22.63 -8.60 7.60
N THR A 280 22.84 -7.71 6.62
CA THR A 280 21.74 -7.11 5.84
C THR A 280 20.91 -8.15 5.14
N VAL A 281 21.56 -9.09 4.46
CA VAL A 281 20.87 -10.19 3.76
C VAL A 281 20.02 -11.00 4.73
N VAL A 282 20.51 -11.24 5.95
CA VAL A 282 19.78 -12.06 6.92
C VAL A 282 18.52 -11.35 7.40
N TYR A 283 18.63 -10.08 7.84
CA TYR A 283 17.45 -9.39 8.33
C TYR A 283 16.46 -9.07 7.21
N THR A 284 16.89 -8.78 5.98
CA THR A 284 15.96 -8.55 4.86
C THR A 284 15.21 -9.83 4.47
N ILE A 285 15.88 -10.99 4.43
CA ILE A 285 15.20 -12.27 4.20
C ILE A 285 14.23 -12.57 5.36
N ALA A 286 14.63 -12.34 6.61
CA ALA A 286 13.74 -12.50 7.74
C ALA A 286 12.53 -11.55 7.66
N SER A 287 12.71 -10.31 7.19
CA SER A 287 11.61 -9.39 6.89
C SER A 287 10.67 -9.93 5.83
N ALA A 288 11.20 -10.49 4.73
CA ALA A 288 10.38 -11.07 3.67
C ALA A 288 9.55 -12.26 4.18
N VAL A 289 10.18 -13.14 4.98
CA VAL A 289 9.48 -14.29 5.60
C VAL A 289 8.43 -13.81 6.60
N LEU A 290 8.74 -12.84 7.44
CA LEU A 290 7.76 -12.29 8.39
C LEU A 290 6.57 -11.69 7.63
N LEU A 291 6.83 -10.83 6.65
CA LEU A 291 5.78 -10.17 5.86
C LEU A 291 4.92 -11.17 5.07
N SER A 292 5.51 -12.27 4.57
CA SER A 292 4.74 -13.29 3.84
C SER A 292 3.72 -14.03 4.72
N THR A 293 3.98 -14.12 6.04
CA THR A 293 3.06 -14.70 7.02
C THR A 293 1.94 -13.77 7.46
N LEU A 294 2.04 -12.46 7.17
CA LEU A 294 1.00 -11.49 7.49
C LEU A 294 -0.19 -11.59 6.52
N PRO A 295 -1.41 -11.23 6.95
CA PRO A 295 -2.56 -11.11 6.04
C PRO A 295 -2.29 -10.06 4.95
N ALA A 296 -3.06 -10.08 3.86
CA ALA A 296 -3.02 -8.97 2.91
C ALA A 296 -3.65 -7.72 3.53
N LEU A 297 -3.17 -6.54 3.14
CA LEU A 297 -3.64 -5.25 3.59
C LEU A 297 -4.17 -4.46 2.39
N ASN A 298 -5.43 -4.05 2.49
CA ASN A 298 -6.10 -3.20 1.52
C ASN A 298 -5.73 -1.75 1.79
N LEU A 299 -5.20 -1.07 0.77
CA LEU A 299 -4.76 0.32 0.82
C LEU A 299 -5.79 1.21 0.11
N PRO A 300 -6.77 1.78 0.83
CA PRO A 300 -7.76 2.67 0.25
C PRO A 300 -7.16 3.99 -0.23
N LEU A 301 -7.83 4.57 -1.23
CA LEU A 301 -7.61 5.89 -1.79
C LEU A 301 -8.47 6.92 -1.05
N ALA A 302 -7.84 7.89 -0.40
CA ALA A 302 -8.48 9.08 0.15
C ALA A 302 -8.18 10.30 -0.76
N ASP A 303 -9.21 10.96 -1.28
CA ASP A 303 -9.08 12.15 -2.13
C ASP A 303 -8.12 11.98 -3.33
N GLY A 304 -8.14 10.80 -3.96
CA GLY A 304 -7.25 10.46 -5.08
C GLY A 304 -5.79 10.18 -4.69
N THR A 305 -5.49 10.18 -3.39
CA THR A 305 -4.17 9.81 -2.85
C THR A 305 -4.28 8.59 -1.95
N TYR A 306 -3.25 7.73 -1.94
CA TYR A 306 -3.24 6.63 -0.98
C TYR A 306 -3.14 7.18 0.43
N VAL A 307 -3.96 6.65 1.34
CA VAL A 307 -3.84 6.96 2.77
C VAL A 307 -2.41 6.68 3.22
N SER A 308 -1.88 7.52 4.11
CA SER A 308 -0.51 7.39 4.60
C SER A 308 -0.26 5.97 5.09
N PHE A 309 0.74 5.31 4.51
CA PHE A 309 1.12 3.93 4.83
C PHE A 309 1.36 3.74 6.33
N HIS A 310 1.84 4.77 7.02
CA HIS A 310 2.10 4.71 8.46
C HIS A 310 0.81 4.69 9.30
N GLU A 311 -0.22 5.43 8.88
CA GLU A 311 -1.51 5.52 9.58
C GLU A 311 -2.28 4.19 9.48
N MET A 312 -2.19 3.53 8.33
CA MET A 312 -2.80 2.21 8.10
C MET A 312 -2.16 1.07 8.88
N LEU A 313 -0.86 1.14 9.14
CA LEU A 313 -0.13 0.07 9.85
C LEU A 313 -0.24 0.18 11.37
N TYR A 314 -0.59 1.35 11.90
CA TYR A 314 -0.67 1.59 13.34
C TYR A 314 -1.57 0.60 14.11
N PRO A 315 -2.79 0.24 13.65
CA PRO A 315 -3.63 -0.71 14.38
C PRO A 315 -3.11 -2.16 14.35
N TYR A 316 -2.18 -2.51 13.45
CA TYR A 316 -1.71 -3.88 13.28
C TYR A 316 -0.33 -4.11 13.92
N LEU A 317 -0.32 -4.61 15.15
CA LEU A 317 0.90 -4.85 15.93
C LEU A 317 1.93 -5.74 15.19
N ALA A 318 1.48 -6.70 14.38
CA ALA A 318 2.36 -7.57 13.62
C ALA A 318 3.17 -6.80 12.54
N TYR A 319 2.54 -5.80 11.91
CA TYR A 319 3.24 -4.90 10.97
C TYR A 319 4.16 -3.91 11.68
N GLN A 320 3.81 -3.49 12.90
CA GLN A 320 4.70 -2.65 13.71
C GLN A 320 6.01 -3.39 14.03
N VAL A 321 5.95 -4.67 14.40
CA VAL A 321 7.14 -5.49 14.66
C VAL A 321 8.05 -5.56 13.42
N TRP A 322 7.47 -5.71 12.23
CA TRP A 322 8.21 -5.71 10.97
C TRP A 322 9.00 -4.41 10.74
N LEU A 323 8.43 -3.25 11.10
CA LEU A 323 9.10 -1.94 10.98
C LEU A 323 10.36 -1.81 11.88
N TYR A 324 10.45 -2.57 12.97
CA TYR A 324 11.61 -2.54 13.87
C TYR A 324 12.75 -3.50 13.45
N LEU A 325 12.50 -4.43 12.53
CA LEU A 325 13.52 -5.41 12.12
C LEU A 325 14.79 -4.79 11.52
N PRO A 326 14.72 -3.73 10.70
CA PRO A 326 15.92 -3.03 10.24
C PRO A 326 16.78 -2.50 11.39
N LEU A 327 16.18 -2.01 12.48
CA LEU A 327 16.91 -1.53 13.65
C LEU A 327 17.70 -2.66 14.34
N VAL A 328 17.11 -3.85 14.45
CA VAL A 328 17.79 -5.05 14.96
C VAL A 328 18.98 -5.40 14.06
N GLY A 329 18.79 -5.31 12.74
CA GLY A 329 19.85 -5.49 11.75
C GLY A 329 21.02 -4.52 11.94
N GLU A 330 20.73 -3.25 12.21
CA GLU A 330 21.76 -2.23 12.45
C GLU A 330 22.56 -2.46 13.73
N VAL A 331 21.90 -2.92 14.79
CA VAL A 331 22.58 -3.34 16.03
C VAL A 331 23.49 -4.53 15.76
N TRP A 332 23.05 -5.50 14.95
CA TRP A 332 23.88 -6.65 14.57
C TRP A 332 25.11 -6.21 13.76
N ILE A 333 24.95 -5.30 12.79
CA ILE A 333 26.05 -4.69 12.05
C ILE A 333 27.04 -4.02 13.01
N ALA A 334 26.57 -3.25 13.99
CA ALA A 334 27.45 -2.62 14.99
C ALA A 334 28.24 -3.66 15.82
N VAL A 335 27.63 -4.77 16.22
CA VAL A 335 28.31 -5.86 16.95
C VAL A 335 29.40 -6.52 16.09
N LEU A 336 29.11 -6.78 14.82
CA LEU A 336 30.08 -7.32 13.87
C LEU A 336 31.21 -6.33 13.57
N CYS A 337 30.92 -5.04 13.44
CA CYS A 337 31.91 -3.98 13.32
C CYS A 337 32.85 -3.93 14.54
N ALA A 338 32.32 -4.06 15.77
CA ALA A 338 33.15 -4.12 16.97
C ALA A 338 34.11 -5.32 16.93
N THR A 339 33.61 -6.47 16.49
CA THR A 339 34.41 -7.70 16.34
C THR A 339 35.51 -7.52 15.28
N ALA A 340 35.17 -6.96 14.12
CA ALA A 340 36.10 -6.66 13.04
C ALA A 340 37.22 -5.72 13.48
N ILE A 341 36.87 -4.59 14.12
CA ILE A 341 37.84 -3.59 14.60
C ILE A 341 38.79 -4.19 15.62
N ARG A 342 38.26 -4.97 16.56
CA ARG A 342 39.06 -5.66 17.58
C ARG A 342 40.15 -6.50 16.93
N LEU A 343 39.79 -7.29 15.93
CA LEU A 343 40.72 -8.18 15.25
C LEU A 343 41.71 -7.44 14.36
N LEU A 344 41.25 -6.38 13.69
CA LEU A 344 42.10 -5.55 12.85
C LEU A 344 43.17 -4.80 13.64
N ARG A 345 42.87 -4.40 14.87
CA ARG A 345 43.74 -3.50 15.66
C ARG A 345 44.37 -4.15 16.89
N GLY A 346 43.97 -5.38 17.23
CA GLY A 346 44.45 -6.07 18.44
C GLY A 346 44.04 -5.39 19.75
N ILE A 347 43.03 -4.51 19.73
CA ILE A 347 42.59 -3.74 20.90
C ILE A 347 41.70 -4.55 21.85
N THR A 348 41.44 -4.01 23.04
CA THR A 348 40.51 -4.60 24.01
C THR A 348 39.07 -4.54 23.53
N TRP A 349 38.22 -5.47 23.98
CA TRP A 349 36.79 -5.48 23.66
C TRP A 349 36.09 -4.18 24.04
N GLY A 350 36.39 -3.63 25.23
CA GLY A 350 35.77 -2.38 25.69
C GLY A 350 36.05 -1.21 24.75
N LYS A 351 37.29 -1.11 24.24
CA LYS A 351 37.68 -0.06 23.29
C LYS A 351 37.02 -0.27 21.92
N ALA A 352 37.01 -1.51 21.41
CA ALA A 352 36.35 -1.84 20.14
C ALA A 352 34.83 -1.62 20.17
N ALA A 353 34.18 -2.01 21.26
CA ALA A 353 32.75 -1.78 21.48
C ALA A 353 32.45 -0.28 21.56
N SER A 354 33.26 0.50 22.29
CA SER A 354 33.08 1.96 22.37
C SER A 354 33.18 2.62 20.99
N ILE A 355 34.17 2.25 20.17
CA ILE A 355 34.33 2.76 18.80
C ILE A 355 33.08 2.43 17.97
N SER A 356 32.60 1.20 18.03
CA SER A 356 31.44 0.77 17.23
C SER A 356 30.13 1.42 17.69
N VAL A 357 29.91 1.57 19.00
CA VAL A 357 28.74 2.24 19.57
C VAL A 357 28.70 3.71 19.20
N VAL A 358 29.84 4.42 19.31
CA VAL A 358 29.92 5.82 18.87
C VAL A 358 29.65 5.94 17.37
N ALA A 359 30.16 5.02 16.55
CA ALA A 359 29.91 5.00 15.12
C ALA A 359 28.44 4.79 14.78
N PHE A 360 27.80 3.84 15.48
CA PHE A 360 26.37 3.58 15.37
C PHE A 360 25.55 4.82 15.73
N ILE A 361 25.85 5.49 16.85
CA ILE A 361 25.14 6.70 17.28
C ILE A 361 25.30 7.82 16.25
N ILE A 362 26.53 8.09 15.79
CA ILE A 362 26.79 9.12 14.78
C ILE A 362 26.01 8.79 13.50
N ARG A 363 26.05 7.55 13.03
CA ARG A 363 25.31 7.17 11.83
C ARG A 363 23.80 7.27 12.03
N PHE A 364 23.28 6.85 13.17
CA PHE A 364 21.85 6.97 13.49
C PHE A 364 21.40 8.44 13.45
N ILE A 365 22.21 9.35 14.01
CA ILE A 365 21.97 10.80 13.94
C ILE A 365 22.02 11.29 12.49
N LEU A 366 23.05 10.91 11.71
CA LEU A 366 23.16 11.30 10.31
C LEU A 366 21.94 10.83 9.48
N ARG A 367 21.47 9.61 9.72
CA ARG A 367 20.27 9.07 9.07
C ARG A 367 19.02 9.90 9.40
N PHE A 368 18.89 10.31 10.65
CA PHE A 368 17.78 11.16 11.09
C PHE A 368 17.80 12.56 10.42
N PHE A 369 18.98 13.18 10.28
CA PHE A 369 19.09 14.53 9.71
C PHE A 369 19.14 14.58 8.19
N PHE A 370 19.71 13.56 7.54
CA PHE A 370 19.95 13.55 6.09
C PHE A 370 19.05 12.57 5.33
N GLY A 371 18.23 11.78 6.01
CA GLY A 371 17.32 10.81 5.38
C GLY A 371 18.04 9.65 4.67
N VAL A 372 19.30 9.37 5.02
CA VAL A 372 20.15 8.31 4.42
C VAL A 372 20.28 7.11 5.34
#